data_AF-A0A7S3X6L5-F1
#
_entry.id   AF-A0A7S3X6L5-F1
#
_cell.length_a   1.000
_cell.length_b   1.000
_cell.length_c   1.000
_cell.angle_alpha   90.00
_cell.angle_beta   90.00
_cell.angle_gamma   90.00
#
_symmetry.space_group_name_H-M   'P 1'
#
loop_
_entity.id
_entity.type
_entity.pdbx_description
1 polymer ?
#
loop_
_entity_poly.entity_id
_entity_poly.type
_entity_poly.pdbx_seq_one_letter_code
_entity_poly.pdbx_strand_id
1 'polypeptide(L)'
;GGEYLVECPTGSGQMMSCLGVAEFLSERLIGLFEPKESGIGGRPSLRVHKKMATDPHFKDYCLFYEHFHGDNGRGVGAAHQTGWTGLIAKLIQASGVSTQTESPKLARRQ
;
A
#
# COMPACT_ATOMS: atom_id res chain seq x y z
N GLY A 1 -11.31 -19.64 -3.41
CA GLY A 1 -10.39 -20.10 -2.35
C GLY A 1 -10.62 -19.33 -1.07
N GLY A 2 -11.71 -19.61 -0.35
CA GLY A 2 -12.04 -18.97 0.92
C GLY A 2 -11.96 -19.89 2.14
N GLU A 3 -11.59 -21.15 1.94
CA GLU A 3 -11.59 -22.17 3.00
C GLU A 3 -10.27 -22.20 3.78
N TYR A 4 -9.18 -21.69 3.20
CA TYR A 4 -7.90 -21.54 3.88
C TYR A 4 -7.75 -20.10 4.40
N LEU A 5 -7.76 -19.97 5.72
CA LEU A 5 -7.59 -18.70 6.43
C LEU A 5 -6.27 -18.70 7.19
N VAL A 6 -5.61 -17.54 7.21
CA VAL A 6 -4.38 -17.30 7.97
C VAL A 6 -4.54 -16.06 8.82
N GLU A 7 -3.88 -16.04 9.98
CA GLU A 7 -3.87 -14.86 10.84
C GLU A 7 -3.00 -13.77 10.22
N CYS A 8 -3.55 -12.58 10.01
CA CYS A 8 -2.81 -11.45 9.46
C CYS A 8 -3.34 -10.10 10.01
N PRO A 9 -2.48 -9.27 10.64
CA PRO A 9 -1.10 -9.56 11.04
C PRO A 9 -1.00 -10.69 12.05
N THR A 10 0.16 -11.34 12.13
CA THR A 10 0.43 -12.35 13.17
C THR A 10 0.23 -11.77 14.57
N GLY A 11 -0.49 -12.49 15.44
CA GLY A 11 -0.82 -12.06 16.80
C GLY A 11 -1.97 -11.05 16.91
N SER A 12 -2.69 -10.74 15.82
CA SER A 12 -3.84 -9.82 15.82
C SER A 12 -5.19 -10.49 16.14
N GLY A 13 -5.27 -11.81 16.05
CA GLY A 13 -6.52 -12.57 16.06
C GLY A 13 -7.37 -12.42 14.79
N GLN A 14 -6.93 -11.64 13.80
CA GLN A 14 -7.68 -11.42 12.56
C GLN A 14 -7.37 -12.50 11.53
N MET A 15 -8.38 -13.29 11.17
CA MET A 15 -8.25 -14.36 10.17
C MET A 15 -8.67 -13.87 8.79
N MET A 16 -7.80 -14.01 7.80
CA MET A 16 -8.02 -13.53 6.43
C MET A 16 -7.77 -14.65 5.42
N SER A 17 -8.47 -14.60 4.29
CA SER A 17 -8.13 -15.44 3.13
C SER A 17 -6.82 -14.97 2.49
N CYS A 18 -6.21 -15.78 1.63
CA CYS A 18 -5.01 -15.36 0.90
C CYS A 18 -5.23 -14.07 0.09
N LEU A 19 -6.43 -13.86 -0.46
CA LEU A 19 -6.78 -12.63 -1.15
C LEU A 19 -6.82 -11.45 -0.18
N GLY A 20 -7.46 -11.61 0.98
CA GLY A 20 -7.50 -10.56 2.00
C GLY A 20 -6.11 -10.21 2.54
N VAL A 21 -5.20 -11.18 2.68
CA VAL A 21 -3.80 -10.92 3.03
C VAL A 21 -3.09 -10.14 1.91
N ALA A 22 -3.31 -10.50 0.65
CA ALA A 22 -2.71 -9.80 -0.48
C ALA A 22 -3.20 -8.33 -0.56
N GLU A 23 -4.49 -8.08 -0.33
CA GLU A 23 -5.08 -6.75 -0.23
C GLU A 23 -4.48 -5.96 0.94
N PHE A 24 -4.46 -6.56 2.14
CA PHE A 24 -3.86 -5.97 3.33
C PHE A 24 -2.40 -5.55 3.13
N LEU A 25 -1.58 -6.40 2.52
CA LEU A 25 -0.18 -6.07 2.22
C LEU A 25 -0.08 -5.00 1.13
N SER A 26 -0.94 -5.03 0.12
CA SER A 26 -0.95 -4.06 -0.97
C SER A 26 -1.26 -2.65 -0.45
N GLU A 27 -2.30 -2.49 0.37
CA GLU A 27 -2.66 -1.21 0.99
C GLU A 27 -1.51 -0.64 1.83
N ARG A 28 -0.84 -1.50 2.62
CA ARG A 28 0.30 -1.06 3.44
C ARG A 28 1.50 -0.62 2.61
N LEU A 29 1.79 -1.31 1.52
CA LEU A 29 2.85 -0.92 0.60
C LEU A 29 2.52 0.41 -0.08
N ILE A 30 1.27 0.60 -0.52
CA ILE A 30 0.78 1.87 -1.10
C ILE A 30 0.93 3.01 -0.09
N GLY A 31 0.55 2.78 1.16
CA GLY A 31 0.68 3.76 2.25
C GLY A 31 2.11 4.26 2.52
N LEU A 32 3.16 3.54 2.07
CA LEU A 32 4.55 4.04 2.14
C LEU A 32 4.78 5.27 1.26
N PHE A 33 3.96 5.42 0.23
CA PHE A 33 4.03 6.50 -0.75
C PHE A 33 2.91 7.50 -0.57
N GLU A 34 1.90 7.27 0.26
CA GLU A 34 0.83 8.24 0.45
C GLU A 34 1.27 9.44 1.31
N PRO A 35 0.88 10.67 0.95
CA PRO A 35 1.06 11.83 1.81
C PRO A 35 0.14 11.71 3.03
N LYS A 36 0.64 12.05 4.22
CA LYS A 36 -0.21 12.15 5.43
C LYS A 36 -1.05 13.43 5.43
N GLU A 37 -2.18 13.38 6.13
CA GLU A 37 -3.27 14.38 6.16
C GLU A 37 -2.84 15.85 6.36
N SER A 38 -1.70 16.14 6.97
CA SER A 38 -1.23 17.51 7.19
C SER A 38 -0.67 18.20 5.94
N GLY A 39 -0.56 17.52 4.80
CA GLY A 39 -0.04 18.07 3.52
C GLY A 39 1.45 18.46 3.54
N ILE A 40 2.01 18.66 4.73
CA ILE A 40 3.41 18.85 5.07
C ILE A 40 3.71 17.79 6.12
N GLY A 41 4.59 16.84 5.84
CA GLY A 41 4.83 15.74 6.79
C GLY A 41 5.20 14.38 6.21
N GLY A 42 5.64 14.33 4.95
CA GLY A 42 6.45 13.25 4.40
C GLY A 42 5.74 11.91 4.26
N ARG A 43 5.64 11.46 3.01
CA ARG A 43 5.46 10.04 2.68
C ARG A 43 6.39 9.21 3.58
N PRO A 44 5.94 8.10 4.20
CA PRO A 44 6.81 7.30 5.08
C PRO A 44 8.16 6.95 4.45
N SER A 45 8.17 6.67 3.14
CA SER A 45 9.36 6.46 2.32
C SER A 45 10.41 7.59 2.44
N LEU A 46 10.00 8.85 2.56
CA LEU A 46 10.88 10.02 2.63
C LEU A 46 11.30 10.44 4.04
N ARG A 47 10.86 9.71 5.07
CA ARG A 47 11.02 10.11 6.49
C ARG A 47 12.48 10.39 6.91
N VAL A 48 13.46 9.79 6.26
CA VAL A 48 14.89 10.02 6.54
C VAL A 48 15.38 11.40 6.04
N HIS A 49 14.77 11.95 5.00
CA HIS A 49 15.14 13.23 4.42
C HIS A 49 14.19 14.32 4.93
N LYS A 50 14.49 14.87 6.11
CA LYS A 50 13.67 15.93 6.75
C LYS A 50 13.27 17.03 5.77
N LYS A 51 14.22 17.52 4.96
CA LYS A 51 13.95 18.53 3.92
C LYS A 51 12.87 18.06 2.95
N MET A 52 12.99 16.88 2.35
CA MET A 52 11.98 16.37 1.42
C MET A 52 10.63 16.09 2.09
N ALA A 53 10.63 15.75 3.38
CA ALA A 53 9.43 15.46 4.13
C ALA A 53 8.63 16.72 4.52
N THR A 54 9.32 17.84 4.79
CA THR A 54 8.71 19.05 5.38
C THR A 54 8.71 20.27 4.45
N ASP A 55 9.58 20.33 3.46
CA ASP A 55 9.67 21.47 2.55
C ASP A 55 8.57 21.37 1.48
N PRO A 56 7.68 22.38 1.36
CA PRO A 56 6.58 22.36 0.39
C PRO A 56 7.01 22.18 -1.06
N HIS A 57 8.25 22.53 -1.42
CA HIS A 57 8.77 22.34 -2.76
C HIS A 57 8.98 20.86 -3.13
N PHE A 58 9.06 19.96 -2.15
CA PHE A 58 9.28 18.54 -2.35
C PHE A 58 8.03 17.69 -2.06
N LYS A 59 6.87 18.31 -1.81
CA LYS A 59 5.63 17.61 -1.44
C LYS A 59 5.19 16.54 -2.46
N ASP A 60 5.48 16.79 -3.74
CA ASP A 60 5.08 15.93 -4.85
C ASP A 60 6.16 14.93 -5.27
N TYR A 61 7.33 14.96 -4.62
CA TYR A 61 8.44 14.07 -4.98
C TYR A 61 8.15 12.65 -4.45
N CYS A 62 8.39 11.67 -5.32
CA CYS A 62 8.37 10.25 -5.00
C CYS A 62 9.73 9.66 -5.31
N LEU A 63 10.48 9.29 -4.27
CA LEU A 63 11.73 8.54 -4.42
C LEU A 63 11.46 7.06 -4.23
N PHE A 64 12.20 6.25 -4.98
CA PHE A 64 12.07 4.80 -4.97
C PHE A 64 13.32 4.18 -4.35
N TYR A 65 13.16 3.61 -3.17
CA TYR A 65 14.25 3.02 -2.42
C TYR A 65 14.38 1.53 -2.70
N GLU A 66 15.58 0.97 -2.49
CA GLU A 66 15.80 -0.48 -2.58
C GLU A 66 15.02 -1.24 -1.50
N HIS A 67 14.97 -0.69 -0.29
CA HIS A 67 14.33 -1.32 0.87
C HIS A 67 13.55 -0.29 1.70
N PHE A 68 12.60 -0.78 2.49
CA PHE A 68 11.85 0.02 3.46
C PHE A 68 11.98 -0.58 4.85
N HIS A 69 12.10 0.27 5.85
CA HIS A 69 12.20 -0.17 7.24
C HIS A 69 10.84 -0.68 7.74
N GLY A 70 10.79 -1.90 8.28
CA GLY A 70 9.54 -2.56 8.70
C GLY A 70 8.70 -1.76 9.69
N ASP A 71 9.34 -1.11 10.68
CA ASP A 71 8.60 -0.40 11.74
C ASP A 71 8.05 0.96 11.33
N ASN A 72 8.76 1.70 10.46
CA ASN A 72 8.45 3.11 10.21
C ASN A 72 8.38 3.50 8.73
N GLY A 73 8.60 2.55 7.82
CA GLY A 73 8.44 2.74 6.38
C GLY A 73 9.50 3.62 5.73
N ARG A 74 10.57 4.05 6.43
CA ARG A 74 11.61 4.89 5.82
C ARG A 74 12.33 4.13 4.70
N GLY A 75 12.62 4.83 3.61
CA GLY A 75 13.49 4.33 2.55
C GLY A 75 14.92 4.09 3.01
N VAL A 76 15.53 3.01 2.50
CA VAL A 76 16.91 2.61 2.78
C VAL A 76 17.60 2.18 1.48
N GLY A 77 18.85 2.62 1.30
CA GLY A 77 19.64 2.29 0.10
C GLY A 77 19.49 3.33 -1.00
N ALA A 78 19.75 2.92 -2.25
CA ALA A 78 19.66 3.80 -3.41
C ALA A 78 18.23 4.31 -3.62
N ALA A 79 18.07 5.63 -3.79
CA ALA A 79 16.76 6.30 -3.88
C ALA A 79 16.19 6.43 -5.32
N HIS A 80 16.86 5.81 -6.29
CA HIS A 80 16.47 5.78 -7.71
C HIS A 80 16.22 4.35 -8.21
N GLN A 81 15.80 3.45 -7.32
CA GLN A 81 15.46 2.07 -7.69
C GLN A 81 14.07 2.05 -8.33
N THR A 82 13.97 2.35 -9.63
CA THR A 82 12.72 2.23 -10.39
C THR A 82 12.49 0.82 -10.96
N GLY A 83 13.17 -0.18 -10.41
CA GLY A 83 12.98 -1.60 -10.74
C GLY A 83 11.76 -2.17 -10.02
N TRP A 84 11.98 -3.16 -9.15
CA TRP A 84 10.89 -3.80 -8.39
C TRP A 84 10.04 -2.82 -7.57
N THR A 85 10.61 -1.73 -7.02
CA THR A 85 9.82 -0.76 -6.25
C THR A 85 8.80 -0.03 -7.13
N GLY A 86 9.01 0.01 -8.45
CA GLY A 86 8.03 0.51 -9.42
C GLY A 86 6.73 -0.31 -9.49
N LEU A 87 6.72 -1.56 -8.99
CA LEU A 87 5.51 -2.39 -8.92
C LEU A 87 4.41 -1.77 -8.07
N ILE A 88 4.72 -0.77 -7.25
CA ILE A 88 3.72 0.01 -6.52
C ILE A 88 2.63 0.58 -7.43
N ALA A 89 2.98 0.98 -8.66
CA ALA A 89 2.00 1.47 -9.63
C ALA A 89 0.97 0.38 -10.00
N LYS A 90 1.41 -0.88 -10.06
CA LYS A 90 0.52 -2.02 -10.32
C LYS A 90 -0.40 -2.30 -9.13
N LEU A 91 0.11 -2.17 -7.91
CA LEU A 91 -0.69 -2.32 -6.69
C LEU A 91 -1.76 -1.22 -6.59
N ILE A 92 -1.41 0.02 -6.89
CA ILE A 92 -2.36 1.15 -6.95
C ILE A 92 -3.43 0.88 -8.01
N GLN A 93 -3.03 0.45 -9.21
CA GLN A 93 -3.99 0.08 -10.27
C GLN A 93 -4.96 -1.01 -9.80
N ALA A 94 -4.46 -2.08 -9.16
CA ALA A 94 -5.29 -3.17 -8.68
C ALA A 94 -6.24 -2.73 -7.56
N SER A 95 -5.76 -1.89 -6.63
CA SER A 95 -6.54 -1.43 -5.47
C SER A 95 -7.60 -0.38 -5.85
N GLY A 96 -7.36 0.39 -6.92
CA GLY A 96 -8.32 1.38 -7.44
C GLY A 96 -9.41 0.79 -8.34
N VAL A 97 -9.27 -0.45 -8.82
CA VAL A 97 -10.33 -1.14 -9.55
C VAL A 97 -11.34 -1.67 -8.54
N SER A 98 -12.36 -0.86 -8.23
CA SER A 98 -13.55 -1.35 -7.56
C SER A 98 -14.26 -2.33 -8.48
N THR A 99 -14.03 -3.63 -8.33
CA THR A 99 -14.88 -4.64 -8.96
C THR A 99 -16.25 -4.58 -8.30
N GLN A 100 -17.12 -3.72 -8.84
CA GLN A 100 -18.57 -3.82 -8.68
C GLN A 100 -18.98 -5.21 -9.16
N THR A 101 -18.96 -6.18 -8.25
CA THR A 101 -19.41 -7.53 -8.54
C THR A 101 -20.92 -7.50 -8.35
N GLU A 102 -21.64 -7.05 -9.38
CA GLU A 102 -23.10 -7.17 -9.40
C GLU A 102 -23.46 -8.65 -9.29
N SER A 103 -24.07 -9.03 -8.17
CA SER A 103 -24.64 -10.37 -8.01
C SER A 103 -25.83 -10.49 -8.96
N PRO A 104 -25.91 -11.53 -9.81
CA PRO A 104 -27.04 -11.72 -10.70
C PRO A 104 -28.30 -11.94 -9.85
N LYS A 105 -29.27 -11.01 -9.97
CA LYS A 105 -30.58 -11.12 -9.32
C LYS A 105 -31.23 -12.41 -9.81
N LEU A 106 -31.34 -13.39 -8.91
CA LEU A 106 -32.04 -14.63 -9.16
C LEU A 106 -33.53 -14.28 -9.41
N ALA A 107 -33.93 -14.28 -10.68
CA ALA A 107 -35.33 -14.08 -11.05
C ALA A 107 -36.16 -15.22 -10.46
N ARG A 108 -36.97 -14.91 -9.44
CA ARG A 108 -38.02 -15.81 -8.98
C ARG A 108 -38.99 -16.01 -10.14
N ARG A 109 -38.99 -17.21 -10.72
CA ARG A 109 -40.07 -17.68 -11.59
C ARG A 109 -41.34 -17.80 -10.74
N GLN A 110 -42.38 -17.08 -11.14
CA GLN A 110 -43.76 -17.46 -10.86
C GLN A 110 -44.21 -18.48 -11.90
#